data_AF-A0A6P3ZES6-F1
#
_entry.id   AF-A0A6P3ZES6-F1
#
_cell.length_a   1.000
_cell.length_b   1.000
_cell.length_c   1.000
_cell.angle_alpha   90.00
_cell.angle_beta   90.00
_cell.angle_gamma   90.00
#
_symmetry.space_group_name_H-M   'P 1'
#
loop_
_entity.id
_entity.type
_entity.pdbx_description
1 polymer ?
#
loop_
_entity_poly.entity_id
_entity_poly.type
_entity_poly.pdbx_seq_one_letter_code
_entity_poly.pdbx_strand_id
1 'polypeptide(L)'
;MVFGFNDERPLKRAKKRRLSRTAEDLPDFFAFPNPADQTTGSQPFRDNVKSFLSCHARLTLPPSVFPSLLAWRVTLRLEDPDLSPSVVILDVVEEDVTGSRRSVYCDHCRVVGWSGHPVCRKRYHFIIRGGSENAREKACSSMLLQQQEEYKPYTHFSESRCKTAITTDDVEDWLYLQLEDNTHLLHAVVHSNGFGHLLTLNGRQGGSKLLSGRQVMDFWDRLCQTLAVRKVSVMDVSKKYGMEYRLLHSITKGHSWYGEWGYDFGAGSYALTQEAYRQAIDTLSSFYLSPVLFSGRGPRTRLQSVIAFYQSLSVDELVTIKDLFLFLLNLIRETRKKPECATSDVLCLWTIDEVERVQQAMIKVLTAAAGKAGWVSRRALKGSVWRAASVELLDYCLKHLPGKLAINGMVVRARCNPYSSDVEYR
;
A
#
# COMPACT_ATOMS: atom_id res chain seq x y z
N MET A 1 -62.58 41.18 4.35
CA MET A 1 -62.53 41.00 2.88
C MET A 1 -61.18 40.39 2.57
N VAL A 2 -61.18 39.15 2.11
CA VAL A 2 -60.01 38.30 1.83
C VAL A 2 -59.41 38.71 0.49
N PHE A 3 -58.09 38.89 0.40
CA PHE A 3 -57.33 38.66 -0.83
C PHE A 3 -55.90 38.22 -0.50
N GLY A 4 -55.59 36.97 -0.83
CA GLY A 4 -54.22 36.52 -1.09
C GLY A 4 -53.91 36.64 -2.59
N PHE A 5 -52.63 36.53 -2.96
CA PHE A 5 -52.08 35.42 -3.72
C PHE A 5 -50.58 35.65 -3.98
N ASN A 6 -49.83 34.56 -3.82
CA ASN A 6 -48.41 34.37 -4.09
C ASN A 6 -48.06 34.66 -5.56
N ASP A 7 -46.83 35.13 -5.79
CA ASP A 7 -46.15 34.97 -7.08
C ASP A 7 -44.69 34.54 -6.85
N GLU A 8 -44.50 33.27 -6.52
CA GLU A 8 -43.18 32.61 -6.56
C GLU A 8 -42.94 32.09 -7.99
N ARG A 9 -41.94 32.69 -8.66
CA ARG A 9 -41.42 32.21 -9.94
C ARG A 9 -40.71 30.85 -9.73
N PRO A 10 -40.99 29.82 -10.55
CA PRO A 10 -40.36 28.53 -10.39
C PRO A 10 -38.90 28.55 -10.88
N LEU A 11 -37.96 28.29 -9.98
CA LEU A 11 -36.57 27.97 -10.31
C LEU A 11 -36.53 26.64 -11.09
N LYS A 12 -35.96 26.71 -12.29
CA LYS A 12 -35.85 25.61 -13.26
C LYS A 12 -35.17 24.40 -12.62
N ARG A 13 -35.94 23.32 -12.46
CA ARG A 13 -35.49 22.00 -12.01
C ARG A 13 -34.47 21.43 -13.00
N ALA A 14 -33.20 21.38 -12.63
CA ALA A 14 -32.16 20.75 -13.44
C ALA A 14 -32.49 19.27 -13.67
N LYS A 15 -32.63 18.90 -14.95
CA LYS A 15 -32.94 17.53 -15.41
C LYS A 15 -31.78 16.60 -15.01
N LYS A 16 -31.99 15.74 -14.02
CA LYS A 16 -31.06 14.70 -13.58
C LYS A 16 -30.91 13.67 -14.71
N ARG A 17 -29.93 13.85 -15.58
CA ARG A 17 -29.54 12.88 -16.63
C ARG A 17 -29.00 11.61 -15.96
N ARG A 18 -29.86 10.64 -15.68
CA ARG A 18 -29.46 9.26 -15.33
C ARG A 18 -29.09 8.54 -16.62
N LEU A 19 -27.82 8.61 -17.01
CA LEU A 19 -27.25 7.71 -18.02
C LEU A 19 -26.72 6.46 -17.33
N SER A 20 -27.16 5.31 -17.82
CA SER A 20 -26.57 4.01 -17.55
C SER A 20 -25.10 4.06 -18.00
N ARG A 21 -24.18 4.29 -17.06
CA ARG A 21 -22.74 4.32 -17.33
C ARG A 21 -22.28 2.94 -17.80
N THR A 22 -21.74 2.85 -19.01
CA THR A 22 -21.00 1.67 -19.48
C THR A 22 -19.64 1.60 -18.75
N ALA A 23 -18.91 0.49 -18.86
CA ALA A 23 -17.61 0.34 -18.18
C ALA A 23 -16.58 1.41 -18.57
N GLU A 24 -16.72 2.00 -19.77
CA GLU A 24 -15.88 3.08 -20.31
C GLU A 24 -16.21 4.46 -19.69
N ASP A 25 -17.42 4.64 -19.14
CA ASP A 25 -17.86 5.88 -18.48
C ASP A 25 -17.44 5.96 -16.99
N LEU A 26 -16.73 4.94 -16.48
CA LEU A 26 -16.29 4.89 -15.09
C LEU A 26 -15.00 5.72 -14.90
N PRO A 27 -14.92 6.52 -13.82
CA PRO A 27 -13.71 7.27 -13.53
C PRO A 27 -12.52 6.33 -13.27
N ASP A 28 -11.36 6.71 -13.79
CA ASP A 28 -10.11 5.97 -13.60
C ASP A 28 -9.60 6.09 -12.17
N PHE A 29 -9.22 4.96 -11.55
CA PHE A 29 -8.76 4.89 -10.17
C PHE A 29 -7.50 5.74 -9.91
N PHE A 30 -6.59 5.83 -10.89
CA PHE A 30 -5.32 6.53 -10.72
C PHE A 30 -5.45 8.05 -10.85
N ALA A 31 -6.43 8.53 -11.62
CA ALA A 31 -6.72 9.96 -11.76
C ALA A 31 -7.79 10.48 -10.78
N PHE A 32 -8.73 9.63 -10.37
CA PHE A 32 -9.84 10.02 -9.52
C PHE A 32 -9.49 9.98 -8.01
N PRO A 33 -10.11 10.83 -7.18
CA PRO A 33 -10.74 12.10 -7.56
C PRO A 33 -9.69 13.16 -7.93
N ASN A 34 -10.03 14.08 -8.84
CA ASN A 34 -9.13 15.17 -9.22
C ASN A 34 -9.25 16.34 -8.23
N PRO A 35 -8.18 16.67 -7.48
CA PRO A 35 -8.23 17.77 -6.51
C PRO A 35 -8.48 19.14 -7.14
N ALA A 36 -8.18 19.31 -8.43
CA ALA A 36 -8.39 20.55 -9.17
C ALA A 36 -9.87 20.84 -9.50
N ASP A 37 -10.75 19.83 -9.40
CA ASP A 37 -12.19 20.00 -9.63
C ASP A 37 -12.91 20.65 -8.43
N GLN A 38 -12.17 21.05 -7.39
CA GLN A 38 -12.70 21.81 -6.27
C GLN A 38 -13.21 23.17 -6.76
N THR A 39 -14.52 23.38 -6.61
CA THR A 39 -15.10 24.72 -6.76
C THR A 39 -14.49 25.63 -5.69
N THR A 40 -13.97 26.76 -6.13
CA THR A 40 -13.10 27.72 -5.41
C THR A 40 -13.78 28.42 -4.22
N GLY A 41 -14.21 27.65 -3.21
CA GLY A 41 -14.73 28.15 -1.94
C GLY A 41 -14.47 27.14 -0.83
N SER A 42 -13.88 27.58 0.28
CA SER A 42 -13.61 26.73 1.45
C SER A 42 -14.92 26.32 2.12
N GLN A 43 -15.52 25.22 1.64
CA GLN A 43 -16.68 24.62 2.26
C GLN A 43 -16.25 23.68 3.39
N PRO A 44 -17.08 23.52 4.44
CA PRO A 44 -16.83 22.53 5.49
C PRO A 44 -16.73 21.11 4.91
N PHE A 45 -15.87 20.26 5.49
CA PHE A 45 -15.67 18.85 5.09
C PHE A 45 -16.99 18.10 4.82
N ARG A 46 -17.98 18.22 5.73
CA ARG A 46 -19.29 17.59 5.59
C ARG A 46 -20.03 17.96 4.30
N ASP A 47 -19.86 19.18 3.81
CA ASP A 47 -20.55 19.70 2.63
C ASP A 47 -19.79 19.25 1.37
N ASN A 48 -18.45 19.18 1.42
CA ASN A 48 -17.63 18.52 0.40
C ASN A 48 -17.99 17.04 0.24
N VAL A 49 -18.19 16.30 1.35
CA VAL A 49 -18.63 14.90 1.30
C VAL A 49 -20.00 14.78 0.62
N LYS A 50 -20.98 15.60 1.00
CA LYS A 50 -22.30 15.59 0.34
C LYS A 50 -22.19 15.87 -1.16
N SER A 51 -21.42 16.89 -1.55
CA SER A 51 -21.19 17.23 -2.95
C SER A 51 -20.56 16.06 -3.70
N PHE A 52 -19.46 15.51 -3.17
CA PHE A 52 -18.77 14.35 -3.71
C PHE A 52 -19.71 13.15 -3.92
N LEU A 53 -20.47 12.78 -2.88
CA LEU A 53 -21.40 11.65 -2.95
C LEU A 53 -22.53 11.90 -3.95
N SER A 54 -23.03 13.13 -4.04
CA SER A 54 -24.10 13.50 -4.98
C SER A 54 -23.67 13.41 -6.45
N CYS A 55 -22.39 13.68 -6.73
CA CYS A 55 -21.81 13.69 -8.08
C CYS A 55 -21.29 12.32 -8.51
N HIS A 56 -20.69 11.57 -7.60
CA HIS A 56 -19.88 10.39 -7.93
C HIS A 56 -20.43 9.07 -7.42
N ALA A 57 -21.31 9.08 -6.41
CA ALA A 57 -21.71 7.87 -5.71
C ALA A 57 -23.17 7.46 -5.98
N ARG A 58 -23.44 6.17 -5.85
CA ARG A 58 -24.80 5.59 -5.85
C ARG A 58 -25.16 5.19 -4.43
N LEU A 59 -26.33 5.61 -3.95
CA LEU A 59 -26.85 5.19 -2.65
C LEU A 59 -27.16 3.68 -2.71
N THR A 60 -26.59 2.91 -1.79
CA THR A 60 -26.78 1.46 -1.69
C THR A 60 -27.67 1.08 -0.51
N LEU A 61 -27.54 1.77 0.62
CA LEU A 61 -28.35 1.58 1.81
C LEU A 61 -29.06 2.89 2.18
N PRO A 62 -30.39 3.01 1.94
CA PRO A 62 -31.15 4.18 2.34
C PRO A 62 -31.46 4.18 3.86
N PRO A 63 -31.76 5.36 4.44
CA PRO A 63 -31.96 5.51 5.88
C PRO A 63 -33.20 4.78 6.41
N SER A 64 -34.11 4.38 5.52
CA SER A 64 -35.30 3.61 5.86
C SER A 64 -34.99 2.18 6.32
N VAL A 65 -33.78 1.68 6.09
CA VAL A 65 -33.36 0.33 6.46
C VAL A 65 -32.56 0.34 7.77
N PHE A 66 -31.71 1.35 7.95
CA PHE A 66 -30.92 1.55 9.19
C PHE A 66 -30.97 3.02 9.61
N PRO A 67 -31.57 3.35 10.77
CA PRO A 67 -31.72 4.74 11.21
C PRO A 67 -30.38 5.47 11.42
N SER A 68 -29.34 4.72 11.79
CA SER A 68 -28.01 5.19 12.16
C SER A 68 -26.99 5.14 11.01
N LEU A 69 -27.27 4.44 9.91
CA LEU A 69 -26.29 4.13 8.86
C LEU A 69 -26.81 4.43 7.47
N LEU A 70 -25.98 5.11 6.68
CA LEU A 70 -26.19 5.35 5.26
C LEU A 70 -24.98 4.90 4.48
N ALA A 71 -25.16 4.18 3.38
CA ALA A 71 -24.05 3.74 2.56
C ALA A 71 -24.20 4.17 1.10
N TRP A 72 -23.07 4.59 0.53
CA TRP A 72 -22.92 4.94 -0.87
C TRP A 72 -21.75 4.17 -1.46
N ARG A 73 -21.79 4.04 -2.79
CA ARG A 73 -20.79 3.34 -3.55
C ARG A 73 -20.27 4.17 -4.71
N VAL A 74 -18.96 4.29 -4.81
CA VAL A 74 -18.25 4.82 -5.98
C VAL A 74 -17.56 3.66 -6.68
N THR A 75 -17.80 3.54 -7.98
CA THR A 75 -17.24 2.48 -8.83
C THR A 75 -16.15 3.09 -9.69
N LEU A 76 -14.94 2.54 -9.62
CA LEU A 76 -13.74 3.05 -10.26
C LEU A 76 -13.17 2.01 -11.23
N ARG A 77 -12.79 2.46 -12.42
CA ARG A 77 -12.12 1.61 -13.40
C ARG A 77 -10.64 1.50 -13.06
N LEU A 78 -10.09 0.30 -13.16
CA LEU A 78 -8.66 0.05 -13.08
C LEU A 78 -8.16 -0.35 -14.46
N GLU A 79 -7.51 0.57 -15.16
CA GLU A 79 -6.78 0.26 -16.39
C GLU A 79 -5.38 -0.24 -16.02
N ASP A 80 -5.13 -1.53 -16.27
CA ASP A 80 -3.81 -2.13 -16.25
C ASP A 80 -3.54 -2.63 -17.69
N PRO A 81 -2.49 -2.16 -18.38
CA PRO A 81 -2.18 -2.54 -19.76
C PRO A 81 -2.06 -4.05 -19.99
N ASP A 82 -1.75 -4.82 -18.93
CA ASP A 82 -1.48 -6.26 -19.01
C ASP A 82 -2.66 -7.13 -18.50
N LEU A 83 -3.77 -6.54 -18.03
CA LEU A 83 -4.89 -7.28 -17.44
C LEU A 83 -6.26 -6.90 -18.01
N SER A 84 -7.22 -7.81 -17.90
CA SER A 84 -8.63 -7.54 -18.18
C SER A 84 -9.14 -6.36 -17.33
N PRO A 85 -10.02 -5.49 -17.88
CA PRO A 85 -10.55 -4.34 -17.18
C PRO A 85 -11.15 -4.77 -15.83
N SER A 86 -10.54 -4.26 -14.76
CA SER A 86 -10.94 -4.57 -13.39
C SER A 86 -11.62 -3.35 -12.78
N VAL A 87 -12.48 -3.58 -11.80
CA VAL A 87 -13.21 -2.52 -11.10
C VAL A 87 -12.79 -2.51 -9.64
N VAL A 88 -12.67 -1.31 -9.07
CA VAL A 88 -12.43 -1.08 -7.66
C VAL A 88 -13.64 -0.35 -7.09
N ILE A 89 -14.13 -0.83 -5.95
CA ILE A 89 -15.28 -0.25 -5.27
C ILE A 89 -14.80 0.50 -4.02
N LEU A 90 -15.17 1.78 -3.94
CA LEU A 90 -15.10 2.58 -2.71
C LEU A 90 -16.51 2.64 -2.11
N ASP A 91 -16.71 1.97 -0.97
CA ASP A 91 -17.88 2.14 -0.13
C ASP A 91 -17.64 3.32 0.83
N VAL A 92 -18.61 4.23 0.91
CA VAL A 92 -18.64 5.33 1.89
C VAL A 92 -19.82 5.08 2.81
N VAL A 93 -19.58 4.94 4.11
CA VAL A 93 -20.64 4.74 5.12
C VAL A 93 -20.67 5.95 6.04
N GLU A 94 -21.79 6.68 6.05
CA GLU A 94 -22.07 7.70 7.06
C GLU A 94 -22.75 7.03 8.24
N GLU A 95 -22.19 7.24 9.43
CA GLU A 95 -22.72 6.76 10.69
C GLU A 95 -23.12 7.95 11.56
N ASP A 96 -24.37 7.95 12.01
CA ASP A 96 -24.86 8.78 13.10
C ASP A 96 -24.48 8.13 14.43
N VAL A 97 -23.44 8.65 15.05
CA VAL A 97 -22.91 8.07 16.31
C VAL A 97 -23.83 8.33 17.51
N THR A 98 -24.83 9.20 17.38
CA THR A 98 -25.81 9.45 18.45
C THR A 98 -26.96 8.46 18.46
N GLY A 99 -27.30 7.92 17.29
CA GLY A 99 -28.29 6.85 17.13
C GLY A 99 -27.68 5.45 17.02
N SER A 100 -26.36 5.34 16.85
CA SER A 100 -25.64 4.06 16.78
C SER A 100 -25.54 3.37 18.14
N ARG A 101 -25.54 2.03 18.13
CA ARG A 101 -25.22 1.19 19.30
C ARG A 101 -23.74 1.23 19.69
N ARG A 102 -22.88 1.70 18.79
CA ARG A 102 -21.44 1.82 19.07
C ARG A 102 -21.14 3.02 19.96
N SER A 103 -19.93 3.00 20.52
CA SER A 103 -19.40 4.10 21.31
C SER A 103 -19.46 5.42 20.55
N VAL A 104 -20.05 6.45 21.18
CA VAL A 104 -20.03 7.85 20.72
C VAL A 104 -18.61 8.43 20.78
N TYR A 105 -17.71 7.77 21.52
CA TYR A 105 -16.32 8.16 21.62
C TYR A 105 -15.50 7.52 20.51
N CYS A 106 -14.48 8.25 20.05
CA CYS A 106 -13.48 7.70 19.15
C CYS A 106 -12.21 7.38 19.94
N ASP A 107 -11.91 6.08 20.05
CA ASP A 107 -10.71 5.64 20.77
C ASP A 107 -9.43 6.10 20.06
N HIS A 108 -9.43 6.18 18.73
CA HIS A 108 -8.29 6.74 18.01
C HIS A 108 -8.05 8.22 18.38
N CYS A 109 -9.09 9.06 18.42
CA CYS A 109 -8.97 10.45 18.89
C CYS A 109 -8.45 10.54 20.33
N ARG A 110 -8.86 9.62 21.21
CA ARG A 110 -8.36 9.54 22.59
C ARG A 110 -6.86 9.19 22.61
N VAL A 111 -6.47 8.18 21.84
CA VAL A 111 -5.08 7.71 21.75
C VAL A 111 -4.14 8.78 21.20
N VAL A 112 -4.54 9.51 20.14
CA VAL A 112 -3.71 10.60 19.59
C VAL A 112 -3.85 11.92 20.34
N GLY A 113 -4.68 11.99 21.38
CA GLY A 113 -4.87 13.19 22.20
C GLY A 113 -5.65 14.31 21.53
N TRP A 114 -6.48 14.01 20.51
CA TRP A 114 -7.33 15.01 19.86
C TRP A 114 -8.60 15.31 20.65
N SER A 115 -9.17 14.32 21.35
CA SER A 115 -10.35 14.54 22.22
C SER A 115 -10.58 13.37 23.18
N GLY A 116 -10.93 13.68 24.44
CA GLY A 116 -11.46 12.72 25.41
C GLY A 116 -12.99 12.55 25.36
N HIS A 117 -13.68 13.50 24.72
CA HIS A 117 -15.14 13.65 24.67
C HIS A 117 -15.69 13.30 23.27
N PRO A 118 -17.02 13.14 23.12
CA PRO A 118 -17.64 12.93 21.81
C PRO A 118 -17.23 14.01 20.81
N VAL A 119 -16.64 13.60 19.70
CA VAL A 119 -15.99 14.52 18.74
C VAL A 119 -17.01 15.19 17.83
N CYS A 120 -17.95 14.40 17.32
CA CYS A 120 -18.91 14.76 16.27
C CYS A 120 -20.15 13.88 16.40
N ARG A 121 -21.30 14.33 15.90
CA ARG A 121 -22.51 13.49 15.77
C ARG A 121 -22.44 12.50 14.60
N LYS A 122 -21.54 12.74 13.64
CA LYS A 122 -21.38 11.92 12.45
C LYS A 122 -19.92 11.57 12.18
N ARG A 123 -19.69 10.37 11.65
CA ARG A 123 -18.42 9.95 11.08
C ARG A 123 -18.64 9.22 9.75
N TYR A 124 -17.62 9.26 8.90
CA TYR A 124 -17.64 8.71 7.57
C TYR A 124 -16.57 7.63 7.46
N HIS A 125 -16.95 6.41 7.10
CA HIS A 125 -16.04 5.32 6.81
C HIS A 125 -15.81 5.27 5.31
N PHE A 126 -14.55 5.29 4.89
CA PHE A 126 -14.12 5.13 3.50
C PHE A 126 -13.44 3.77 3.38
N ILE A 127 -14.04 2.86 2.61
CA ILE A 127 -13.65 1.45 2.57
C ILE A 127 -13.44 0.98 1.14
N ILE A 128 -12.28 0.40 0.87
CA ILE A 128 -12.02 -0.41 -0.32
C ILE A 128 -11.82 -1.84 0.16
N ARG A 129 -12.68 -2.77 -0.26
CA ARG A 129 -12.65 -4.16 0.20
C ARG A 129 -11.65 -4.99 -0.59
N GLY A 130 -11.06 -6.00 0.07
CA GLY A 130 -10.26 -7.02 -0.61
C GLY A 130 -11.15 -7.91 -1.49
N GLY A 131 -10.59 -8.43 -2.59
CA GLY A 131 -11.30 -9.08 -3.72
C GLY A 131 -12.04 -10.39 -3.46
N SER A 132 -12.82 -10.50 -2.38
CA SER A 132 -13.82 -11.54 -2.12
C SER A 132 -15.23 -10.95 -2.23
N GLU A 133 -15.49 -10.18 -3.29
CA GLU A 133 -16.78 -9.49 -3.48
C GLU A 133 -17.94 -10.46 -3.75
N ASN A 134 -17.69 -11.56 -4.47
CA ASN A 134 -18.77 -12.44 -4.96
C ASN A 134 -19.53 -13.22 -3.88
N ALA A 135 -18.98 -13.40 -2.67
CA ALA A 135 -19.64 -14.12 -1.59
C ALA A 135 -20.38 -13.18 -0.62
N ARG A 136 -19.77 -12.03 -0.31
CA ARG A 136 -20.29 -11.08 0.69
C ARG A 136 -21.34 -10.12 0.13
N GLU A 137 -21.22 -9.71 -1.13
CA GLU A 137 -22.29 -8.93 -1.79
C GLU A 137 -23.56 -9.76 -1.98
N LYS A 138 -23.43 -11.05 -2.25
CA LYS A 138 -24.58 -11.97 -2.29
C LYS A 138 -25.26 -12.08 -0.93
N ALA A 139 -24.49 -12.17 0.16
CA ALA A 139 -25.02 -12.23 1.52
C ALA A 139 -25.73 -10.93 1.94
N CYS A 140 -25.13 -9.76 1.65
CA CYS A 140 -25.74 -8.47 1.98
C CYS A 140 -26.99 -8.19 1.12
N SER A 141 -26.93 -8.49 -0.19
CA SER A 141 -28.07 -8.35 -1.09
C SER A 141 -29.20 -9.32 -0.74
N SER A 142 -28.89 -10.56 -0.36
CA SER A 142 -29.91 -11.53 0.07
C SER A 142 -30.57 -11.14 1.39
N MET A 143 -29.82 -10.60 2.36
CA MET A 143 -30.39 -10.13 3.63
C MET A 143 -31.25 -8.87 3.46
N LEU A 144 -30.83 -7.93 2.61
CA LEU A 144 -31.61 -6.71 2.32
C LEU A 144 -32.88 -7.02 1.52
N LEU A 145 -32.84 -7.98 0.59
CA LEU A 145 -34.02 -8.44 -0.15
C LEU A 145 -35.04 -9.15 0.76
N GLN A 146 -34.58 -9.89 1.79
CA GLN A 146 -35.48 -10.53 2.75
C GLN A 146 -36.31 -9.52 3.56
N GLN A 147 -35.72 -8.39 3.98
CA GLN A 147 -36.46 -7.33 4.68
C GLN A 147 -37.43 -6.56 3.75
N GLN A 148 -37.12 -6.46 2.45
CA GLN A 148 -38.00 -5.78 1.49
C GLN A 148 -39.27 -6.58 1.17
N GLU A 149 -39.23 -7.91 1.27
CA GLU A 149 -40.39 -8.79 1.08
C GLU A 149 -41.31 -8.84 2.31
N GLU A 150 -40.82 -8.52 3.52
CA GLU A 150 -41.61 -8.55 4.76
C GLU A 150 -42.57 -7.35 4.91
N TYR A 151 -42.48 -6.35 4.02
CA TYR A 151 -43.39 -5.18 4.00
C TYR A 151 -44.58 -5.34 3.03
N LYS A 152 -44.94 -6.58 2.63
CA LYS A 152 -46.19 -6.88 1.91
C LYS A 152 -47.25 -7.41 2.89
N PRO A 153 -48.41 -6.76 3.07
CA PRO A 153 -49.50 -7.32 3.86
C PRO A 153 -50.07 -8.56 3.17
N TYR A 154 -49.94 -9.71 3.83
CA TYR A 154 -50.67 -10.96 3.65
C TYR A 154 -50.92 -11.47 2.21
N THR A 155 -50.15 -12.48 1.81
CA THR A 155 -50.71 -13.66 1.11
C THR A 155 -49.99 -14.92 1.58
N HIS A 156 -50.77 -15.87 2.11
CA HIS A 156 -50.34 -17.18 2.59
C HIS A 156 -49.49 -17.94 1.56
N PHE A 157 -48.33 -18.46 1.97
CA PHE A 157 -47.80 -19.70 1.40
C PHE A 157 -46.96 -20.47 2.42
N SER A 158 -47.15 -21.79 2.43
CA SER A 158 -46.71 -22.73 3.46
C SER A 158 -45.28 -23.25 3.25
N GLU A 159 -44.60 -23.43 4.38
CA GLU A 159 -43.52 -24.38 4.72
C GLU A 159 -42.20 -24.43 3.93
N SER A 160 -41.08 -24.09 4.60
CA SER A 160 -40.26 -25.09 5.32
C SER A 160 -39.03 -24.49 6.04
N ARG A 161 -38.88 -24.88 7.33
CA ARG A 161 -37.68 -24.99 8.21
C ARG A 161 -36.64 -23.85 8.32
N CYS A 162 -36.48 -23.41 9.58
CA CYS A 162 -35.60 -22.38 10.15
C CYS A 162 -35.97 -20.92 9.86
N LYS A 163 -36.98 -20.41 10.58
CA LYS A 163 -37.23 -18.97 10.71
C LYS A 163 -36.59 -18.45 12.00
N THR A 164 -35.28 -18.30 12.03
CA THR A 164 -34.71 -17.24 12.88
C THR A 164 -35.00 -15.95 12.13
N ALA A 165 -36.02 -15.20 12.56
CA ALA A 165 -36.30 -13.89 12.01
C ALA A 165 -35.07 -13.01 12.28
N ILE A 166 -34.32 -12.68 11.24
CA ILE A 166 -33.16 -11.80 11.33
C ILE A 166 -33.73 -10.43 11.72
N THR A 167 -33.41 -9.96 12.92
CA THR A 167 -33.87 -8.66 13.38
C THR A 167 -33.08 -7.54 12.70
N THR A 168 -33.61 -6.32 12.71
CA THR A 168 -32.85 -5.12 12.26
C THR A 168 -31.52 -4.99 12.99
N ASP A 169 -31.51 -5.42 14.24
CA ASP A 169 -30.36 -5.40 15.14
C ASP A 169 -29.27 -6.37 14.67
N ASP A 170 -29.65 -7.60 14.31
CA ASP A 170 -28.71 -8.61 13.80
C ASP A 170 -28.01 -8.16 12.51
N VAL A 171 -28.72 -7.42 11.65
CA VAL A 171 -28.15 -6.89 10.40
C VAL A 171 -27.27 -5.66 10.67
N GLU A 172 -27.64 -4.79 11.60
CA GLU A 172 -26.81 -3.65 12.01
C GLU A 172 -25.48 -4.16 12.60
N ASP A 173 -25.53 -5.16 13.48
CA ASP A 173 -24.36 -5.82 14.05
C ASP A 173 -23.50 -6.49 12.97
N TRP A 174 -24.11 -7.13 11.97
CA TRP A 174 -23.38 -7.67 10.82
C TRP A 174 -22.66 -6.59 10.02
N LEU A 175 -23.31 -5.43 9.78
CA LEU A 175 -22.69 -4.31 9.08
C LEU A 175 -21.52 -3.73 9.87
N TYR A 176 -21.66 -3.64 11.20
CA TYR A 176 -20.57 -3.26 12.11
C TYR A 176 -19.38 -4.23 12.02
N LEU A 177 -19.63 -5.55 11.98
CA LEU A 177 -18.58 -6.55 11.76
C LEU A 177 -17.87 -6.36 10.41
N GLN A 178 -18.60 -5.93 9.38
CA GLN A 178 -17.98 -5.57 8.09
C GLN A 178 -17.15 -4.29 8.15
N LEU A 179 -17.39 -3.39 9.11
CA LEU A 179 -16.55 -2.21 9.34
C LEU A 179 -15.29 -2.55 10.14
N GLU A 180 -15.31 -3.60 10.97
CA GLU A 180 -14.16 -4.05 11.78
C GLU A 180 -13.23 -5.02 11.03
N ASP A 181 -13.51 -5.31 9.77
CA ASP A 181 -12.74 -6.26 8.99
C ASP A 181 -11.35 -5.72 8.63
N ASN A 182 -10.31 -6.40 9.12
CA ASN A 182 -8.91 -6.06 8.87
C ASN A 182 -8.40 -6.47 7.48
N THR A 183 -9.24 -7.10 6.65
CA THR A 183 -8.90 -7.51 5.28
C THR A 183 -9.19 -6.43 4.22
N HIS A 184 -9.71 -5.28 4.63
CA HIS A 184 -9.88 -4.13 3.73
C HIS A 184 -8.54 -3.69 3.11
N LEU A 185 -8.57 -3.31 1.83
CA LEU A 185 -7.43 -2.68 1.17
C LEU A 185 -7.20 -1.27 1.70
N LEU A 186 -8.30 -0.55 1.95
CA LEU A 186 -8.32 0.75 2.59
C LEU A 186 -9.47 0.78 3.58
N HIS A 187 -9.22 1.22 4.80
CA HIS A 187 -10.27 1.65 5.70
C HIS A 187 -9.81 2.87 6.47
N ALA A 188 -10.49 3.98 6.25
CA ALA A 188 -10.30 5.21 7.01
C ALA A 188 -11.62 5.71 7.59
N VAL A 189 -11.54 6.39 8.72
CA VAL A 189 -12.69 7.03 9.37
C VAL A 189 -12.41 8.52 9.48
N VAL A 190 -13.34 9.36 9.02
CA VAL A 190 -13.24 10.82 9.12
C VAL A 190 -14.47 11.36 9.84
N HIS A 191 -14.25 12.10 10.91
CA HIS A 191 -15.30 12.77 11.66
C HIS A 191 -15.84 13.98 10.90
N SER A 192 -17.08 14.38 11.18
CA SER A 192 -17.72 15.52 10.48
C SER A 192 -16.98 16.86 10.61
N ASN A 193 -16.07 16.98 11.57
CA ASN A 193 -15.21 18.16 11.75
C ASN A 193 -13.95 18.14 10.85
N GLY A 194 -13.74 17.09 10.05
CA GLY A 194 -12.63 16.92 9.12
C GLY A 194 -11.38 16.25 9.70
N PHE A 195 -11.37 15.80 10.96
CA PHE A 195 -10.29 14.99 11.52
C PHE A 195 -10.55 13.52 11.29
N GLY A 196 -9.53 12.75 10.91
CA GLY A 196 -9.70 11.33 10.60
C GLY A 196 -8.55 10.44 11.02
N HIS A 197 -8.76 9.15 10.82
CA HIS A 197 -7.85 8.07 11.19
C HIS A 197 -7.78 7.08 10.04
N LEU A 198 -6.58 6.81 9.54
CA LEU A 198 -6.32 5.70 8.63
C LEU A 198 -6.14 4.44 9.47
N LEU A 199 -7.11 3.53 9.39
CA LEU A 199 -7.18 2.34 10.24
C LEU A 199 -6.47 1.16 9.60
N THR A 200 -6.76 0.91 8.34
CA THR A 200 -6.24 -0.25 7.60
C THR A 200 -5.76 0.17 6.22
N LEU A 201 -4.59 -0.32 5.84
CA LEU A 201 -4.08 -0.21 4.49
C LEU A 201 -3.34 -1.47 4.08
N ASN A 202 -3.94 -2.23 3.16
CA ASN A 202 -3.41 -3.48 2.66
C ASN A 202 -3.15 -3.39 1.16
N GLY A 203 -1.88 -3.45 0.78
CA GLY A 203 -1.45 -3.59 -0.61
C GLY A 203 -1.35 -5.05 -1.04
N ARG A 204 -0.54 -5.31 -2.07
CA ARG A 204 -0.26 -6.68 -2.56
C ARG A 204 0.25 -7.64 -1.47
N GLN A 205 1.04 -7.14 -0.53
CA GLN A 205 1.52 -7.93 0.60
C GLN A 205 0.44 -8.21 1.66
N GLY A 206 -0.63 -7.42 1.70
CA GLY A 206 -1.81 -7.67 2.53
C GLY A 206 -2.90 -8.46 1.81
N GLY A 207 -2.58 -9.13 0.69
CA GLY A 207 -3.51 -10.00 -0.05
C GLY A 207 -4.22 -9.35 -1.24
N SER A 208 -3.94 -8.09 -1.56
CA SER A 208 -4.49 -7.44 -2.76
C SER A 208 -3.94 -8.08 -4.04
N LYS A 209 -4.83 -8.47 -4.95
CA LYS A 209 -4.45 -8.95 -6.28
C LYS A 209 -4.19 -7.82 -7.27
N LEU A 210 -4.86 -6.68 -7.06
CA LEU A 210 -4.93 -5.58 -8.01
C LEU A 210 -3.96 -4.45 -7.59
N LEU A 211 -4.20 -3.88 -6.41
CA LEU A 211 -3.58 -2.64 -5.96
C LEU A 211 -2.37 -2.86 -5.06
N SER A 212 -1.28 -2.14 -5.33
CA SER A 212 -0.19 -1.96 -4.38
C SER A 212 -0.57 -0.97 -3.27
N GLY A 213 0.10 -1.06 -2.12
CA GLY A 213 -0.17 -0.14 -1.00
C GLY A 213 0.10 1.32 -1.37
N ARG A 214 1.08 1.57 -2.25
CA ARG A 214 1.37 2.92 -2.76
C ARG A 214 0.20 3.49 -3.56
N GLN A 215 -0.37 2.70 -4.48
CA GLN A 215 -1.52 3.12 -5.28
C GLN A 215 -2.76 3.41 -4.41
N VAL A 216 -2.98 2.62 -3.35
CA VAL A 216 -4.05 2.88 -2.38
C VAL A 216 -3.80 4.18 -1.60
N MET A 217 -2.57 4.43 -1.16
CA MET A 217 -2.20 5.68 -0.49
C MET A 217 -2.34 6.89 -1.41
N ASP A 218 -1.89 6.81 -2.66
CA ASP A 218 -2.01 7.90 -3.63
C ASP A 218 -3.50 8.27 -3.85
N PHE A 219 -4.37 7.26 -3.94
CA PHE A 219 -5.82 7.47 -3.99
C PHE A 219 -6.36 8.13 -2.72
N TRP A 220 -5.95 7.63 -1.55
CA TRP A 220 -6.38 8.17 -0.26
C TRP A 220 -5.96 9.63 -0.09
N ASP A 221 -4.72 9.99 -0.47
CA ASP A 221 -4.21 11.35 -0.42
C ASP A 221 -5.02 12.30 -1.32
N ARG A 222 -5.27 11.92 -2.58
CA ARG A 222 -6.15 12.68 -3.48
C ARG A 222 -7.56 12.86 -2.92
N LEU A 223 -8.13 11.81 -2.32
CA LEU A 223 -9.45 11.85 -1.71
C LEU A 223 -9.47 12.81 -0.50
N CYS A 224 -8.44 12.77 0.35
CA CYS A 224 -8.29 13.71 1.46
C CYS A 224 -8.24 15.16 0.99
N GLN A 225 -7.45 15.43 -0.05
CA GLN A 225 -7.35 16.78 -0.64
C GLN A 225 -8.69 17.23 -1.21
N THR A 226 -9.35 16.37 -2.00
CA THR A 226 -10.65 16.66 -2.63
C THR A 226 -11.75 16.95 -1.59
N LEU A 227 -11.76 16.21 -0.49
CA LEU A 227 -12.75 16.39 0.57
C LEU A 227 -12.39 17.51 1.56
N ALA A 228 -11.19 18.10 1.44
CA ALA A 228 -10.60 19.02 2.41
C ALA A 228 -10.57 18.43 3.83
N VAL A 229 -10.08 17.19 3.94
CA VAL A 229 -9.79 16.55 5.24
C VAL A 229 -8.69 17.36 5.93
N ARG A 230 -8.91 17.72 7.19
CA ARG A 230 -8.04 18.66 7.92
C ARG A 230 -6.76 18.02 8.43
N LYS A 231 -6.90 16.81 9.00
CA LYS A 231 -5.77 16.04 9.54
C LYS A 231 -6.15 14.57 9.66
N VAL A 232 -5.23 13.69 9.30
CA VAL A 232 -5.39 12.25 9.43
C VAL A 232 -4.28 11.70 10.32
N SER A 233 -4.61 10.84 11.28
CA SER A 233 -3.61 10.07 12.02
C SER A 233 -3.51 8.66 11.47
N VAL A 234 -2.34 8.05 11.61
CA VAL A 234 -2.13 6.64 11.31
C VAL A 234 -1.31 6.02 12.45
N MET A 235 -1.66 4.81 12.85
CA MET A 235 -0.81 4.00 13.71
C MET A 235 0.05 3.12 12.82
N ASP A 236 1.33 3.45 12.69
CA ASP A 236 2.23 2.74 11.77
C ASP A 236 2.67 1.39 12.36
N VAL A 237 1.90 0.36 12.05
CA VAL A 237 2.20 -1.06 12.31
C VAL A 237 2.63 -1.80 11.02
N SER A 238 3.05 -1.06 10.00
CA SER A 238 3.31 -1.62 8.68
C SER A 238 4.50 -2.58 8.69
N LYS A 239 4.29 -3.76 8.10
CA LYS A 239 5.31 -4.80 7.94
C LYS A 239 5.35 -5.29 6.51
N LYS A 240 6.55 -5.64 6.03
CA LYS A 240 6.73 -6.27 4.72
C LYS A 240 7.78 -7.37 4.82
N TYR A 241 7.38 -8.59 4.47
CA TYR A 241 8.23 -9.78 4.63
C TYR A 241 8.81 -9.90 6.06
N GLY A 242 8.00 -9.54 7.07
CA GLY A 242 8.42 -9.52 8.47
C GLY A 242 9.24 -8.30 8.91
N MET A 243 9.71 -7.45 7.98
CA MET A 243 10.43 -6.22 8.30
C MET A 243 9.47 -5.09 8.67
N GLU A 244 9.71 -4.42 9.80
CA GLU A 244 8.97 -3.22 10.18
C GLU A 244 9.35 -2.07 9.26
N TYR A 245 8.35 -1.58 8.51
CA TYR A 245 8.57 -0.58 7.47
C TYR A 245 8.97 0.77 8.06
N ARG A 246 8.40 1.14 9.22
CA ARG A 246 8.79 2.34 9.97
C ARG A 246 10.29 2.40 10.25
N LEU A 247 10.92 1.29 10.64
CA LEU A 247 12.35 1.25 10.96
C LEU A 247 13.20 1.36 9.69
N LEU A 248 12.87 0.54 8.70
CA LEU A 248 13.57 0.52 7.41
C LEU A 248 13.53 1.88 6.71
N HIS A 249 12.35 2.50 6.63
CA HIS A 249 12.19 3.80 6.01
C HIS A 249 12.84 4.91 6.84
N SER A 250 12.73 4.87 8.18
CA SER A 250 13.36 5.90 9.01
C SER A 250 14.89 5.91 8.83
N ILE A 251 15.53 4.75 8.81
CA ILE A 251 16.99 4.65 8.60
C ILE A 251 17.40 5.14 7.20
N THR A 252 16.64 4.78 6.17
CA THR A 252 17.04 5.03 4.77
C THR A 252 16.63 6.41 4.26
N LYS A 253 15.50 6.94 4.71
CA LYS A 253 14.91 8.19 4.23
C LYS A 253 14.75 9.27 5.30
N GLY A 254 14.93 8.93 6.58
CA GLY A 254 14.76 9.86 7.69
C GLY A 254 13.32 9.99 8.20
N HIS A 255 12.37 9.25 7.62
CA HIS A 255 10.95 9.28 8.00
C HIS A 255 10.29 7.92 7.77
N SER A 256 9.06 7.73 8.28
CA SER A 256 8.28 6.51 8.05
C SER A 256 7.87 6.34 6.58
N TRP A 257 7.33 5.18 6.20
CA TRP A 257 6.82 4.98 4.83
C TRP A 257 5.69 5.97 4.50
N TYR A 258 4.83 6.28 5.47
CA TYR A 258 3.75 7.25 5.30
C TYR A 258 4.23 8.69 5.12
N GLY A 259 5.48 9.00 5.51
CA GLY A 259 6.08 10.33 5.32
C GLY A 259 6.19 10.76 3.85
N GLU A 260 6.15 9.82 2.90
CA GLU A 260 6.05 10.16 1.46
C GLU A 260 4.76 10.91 1.10
N TRP A 261 3.72 10.83 1.94
CA TRP A 261 2.45 11.54 1.81
C TRP A 261 2.27 12.61 2.91
N GLY A 262 3.37 13.10 3.50
CA GLY A 262 3.34 14.17 4.51
C GLY A 262 2.87 13.74 5.90
N TYR A 263 2.84 12.44 6.19
CA TYR A 263 2.61 11.98 7.56
C TYR A 263 3.89 12.10 8.39
N ASP A 264 3.82 12.91 9.44
CA ASP A 264 4.93 13.14 10.35
C ASP A 264 4.70 12.54 11.73
N PHE A 265 5.73 12.63 12.57
CA PHE A 265 5.64 12.29 13.99
C PHE A 265 4.47 13.03 14.65
N GLY A 266 3.53 12.27 15.20
CA GLY A 266 2.37 12.79 15.94
C GLY A 266 2.63 12.80 17.45
N ALA A 267 1.87 12.00 18.18
CA ALA A 267 2.12 11.74 19.59
C ALA A 267 3.01 10.50 19.73
N GLY A 268 4.12 10.62 20.46
CA GLY A 268 4.95 9.48 20.83
C GLY A 268 4.27 8.61 21.90
N SER A 269 4.55 7.32 21.91
CA SER A 269 4.16 6.46 23.02
C SER A 269 5.08 6.70 24.23
N TYR A 270 4.56 6.58 25.45
CA TYR A 270 5.35 6.59 26.69
C TYR A 270 6.36 7.76 26.82
N ALA A 271 5.92 9.00 26.59
CA ALA A 271 6.75 10.21 26.68
C ALA A 271 7.92 10.30 25.67
N LEU A 272 7.89 9.52 24.58
CA LEU A 272 8.80 9.74 23.46
C LEU A 272 8.54 11.10 22.82
N THR A 273 9.57 11.95 22.81
CA THR A 273 9.52 13.26 22.14
C THR A 273 9.94 13.15 20.68
N GLN A 274 9.60 14.16 19.88
CA GLN A 274 10.01 14.23 18.49
C GLN A 274 11.55 14.32 18.37
N GLU A 275 12.19 15.01 19.30
CA GLU A 275 13.65 15.15 19.38
C GLU A 275 14.31 13.79 19.66
N ALA A 276 13.80 13.04 20.65
CA ALA A 276 14.31 11.71 20.96
C ALA A 276 14.13 10.75 19.78
N TYR A 277 12.99 10.84 19.07
CA TYR A 277 12.75 10.06 17.86
C TYR A 277 13.74 10.40 16.75
N ARG A 278 13.96 11.69 16.46
CA ARG A 278 14.95 12.15 15.46
C ARG A 278 16.37 11.71 15.83
N GLN A 279 16.79 11.89 17.08
CA GLN A 279 18.10 11.45 17.56
C GLN A 279 18.29 9.94 17.41
N ALA A 280 17.26 9.14 17.67
CA ALA A 280 17.32 7.69 17.47
C ALA A 280 17.51 7.33 15.99
N ILE A 281 16.82 8.02 15.08
CA ILE A 281 17.01 7.84 13.63
C ILE A 281 18.43 8.20 13.22
N ASP A 282 18.91 9.37 13.65
CA ASP A 282 20.25 9.84 13.31
C ASP A 282 21.30 8.84 13.81
N THR A 283 21.20 8.43 15.07
CA THR A 283 22.11 7.44 15.69
C THR A 283 22.10 6.11 14.94
N LEU A 284 20.93 5.57 14.61
CA LEU A 284 20.82 4.28 13.91
C LEU A 284 21.31 4.37 12.46
N SER A 285 21.01 5.48 11.78
CA SER A 285 21.37 5.67 10.38
C SER A 285 22.87 5.91 10.20
N SER A 286 23.49 6.69 11.09
CA SER A 286 24.92 7.03 11.05
C SER A 286 25.82 6.00 11.74
N PHE A 287 25.25 4.92 12.29
CA PHE A 287 26.04 3.90 12.97
C PHE A 287 27.00 3.22 11.98
N TYR A 288 28.30 3.26 12.28
CA TYR A 288 29.35 2.62 11.47
C TYR A 288 29.23 1.10 11.49
N LEU A 289 29.44 0.42 10.36
CA LEU A 289 29.40 -1.04 10.28
C LEU A 289 30.63 -1.71 10.90
N SER A 290 31.74 -0.99 11.04
CA SER A 290 33.01 -1.53 11.53
C SER A 290 32.88 -2.22 12.90
N PRO A 291 32.22 -1.67 13.93
CA PRO A 291 32.13 -2.33 15.23
C PRO A 291 31.30 -3.63 15.18
N VAL A 292 30.34 -3.73 14.25
CA VAL A 292 29.53 -4.96 14.04
C VAL A 292 30.36 -6.05 13.35
N LEU A 293 31.27 -5.65 12.45
CA LEU A 293 32.17 -6.57 11.74
C LEU A 293 33.33 -7.05 12.62
N PHE A 294 33.80 -6.21 13.54
CA PHE A 294 34.88 -6.51 14.47
C PHE A 294 34.34 -6.85 15.86
N SER A 295 33.86 -8.08 16.05
CA SER A 295 33.47 -8.58 17.37
C SER A 295 34.31 -9.79 17.78
N GLY A 296 35.40 -9.53 18.51
CA GLY A 296 36.19 -10.55 19.23
C GLY A 296 37.01 -11.53 18.38
N ARG A 297 37.74 -12.43 19.07
CA ARG A 297 38.55 -13.53 18.47
C ARG A 297 37.71 -14.77 18.12
N GLY A 298 36.45 -14.58 17.73
CA GLY A 298 35.51 -15.67 17.40
C GLY A 298 35.30 -15.85 15.89
N PRO A 299 34.70 -16.98 15.46
CA PRO A 299 34.27 -17.14 14.07
C PRO A 299 33.20 -16.10 13.70
N ARG A 300 33.16 -15.70 12.43
CA ARG A 300 32.18 -14.72 11.93
C ARG A 300 30.76 -15.20 12.18
N THR A 301 29.91 -14.31 12.67
CA THR A 301 28.48 -14.57 12.79
C THR A 301 27.81 -14.51 11.42
N ARG A 302 26.63 -15.14 11.28
CA ARG A 302 25.82 -15.05 10.05
C ARG A 302 25.55 -13.60 9.63
N LEU A 303 25.31 -12.70 10.59
CA LEU A 303 25.09 -11.28 10.31
C LEU A 303 26.34 -10.64 9.68
N GLN A 304 27.51 -10.88 10.27
CA GLN A 304 28.79 -10.39 9.75
C GLN A 304 29.08 -10.92 8.34
N SER A 305 28.82 -12.20 8.09
CA SER A 305 28.97 -12.79 6.74
C SER A 305 28.01 -12.19 5.72
N VAL A 306 26.77 -11.86 6.12
CA VAL A 306 25.81 -11.18 5.25
C VAL A 306 26.26 -9.75 4.93
N ILE A 307 26.72 -8.99 5.93
CA ILE A 307 27.22 -7.62 5.71
C ILE A 307 28.45 -7.64 4.78
N ALA A 308 29.43 -8.52 5.07
CA ALA A 308 30.63 -8.66 4.25
C ALA A 308 30.31 -9.07 2.81
N PHE A 309 29.30 -9.94 2.61
CA PHE A 309 28.83 -10.32 1.28
C PHE A 309 28.36 -9.09 0.49
N TYR A 310 27.46 -8.28 1.05
CA TYR A 310 26.93 -7.11 0.35
C TYR A 310 27.97 -5.99 0.19
N GLN A 311 28.87 -5.80 1.15
CA GLN A 311 30.03 -4.94 0.99
C GLN A 311 30.90 -5.36 -0.20
N SER A 312 31.09 -6.67 -0.40
CA SER A 312 31.86 -7.16 -1.55
C SER A 312 31.17 -6.92 -2.90
N LEU A 313 29.84 -6.80 -2.93
CA LEU A 313 29.06 -6.55 -4.14
C LEU A 313 28.93 -5.06 -4.47
N SER A 314 29.19 -4.19 -3.50
CA SER A 314 29.16 -2.75 -3.69
C SER A 314 30.41 -2.28 -4.41
N VAL A 315 30.25 -1.30 -5.29
CA VAL A 315 31.37 -0.57 -5.89
C VAL A 315 31.84 0.51 -4.91
N ASP A 316 30.89 1.18 -4.28
CA ASP A 316 31.13 2.20 -3.26
C ASP A 316 31.32 1.57 -1.88
N GLU A 317 32.10 2.23 -1.03
CA GLU A 317 32.31 1.80 0.34
C GLU A 317 31.01 1.93 1.16
N LEU A 318 30.52 0.82 1.72
CA LEU A 318 29.38 0.84 2.63
C LEU A 318 29.91 1.03 4.06
N VAL A 319 29.83 2.27 4.55
CA VAL A 319 30.41 2.69 5.84
C VAL A 319 29.40 2.55 6.98
N THR A 320 28.16 2.99 6.75
CA THR A 320 27.11 3.08 7.76
C THR A 320 25.99 2.07 7.55
N ILE A 321 25.14 1.89 8.56
CA ILE A 321 23.89 1.13 8.44
C ILE A 321 23.04 1.70 7.31
N LYS A 322 22.90 3.04 7.21
CA LYS A 322 22.13 3.67 6.13
C LYS A 322 22.64 3.28 4.75
N ASP A 323 23.96 3.30 4.54
CA ASP A 323 24.58 2.94 3.25
C ASP A 323 24.26 1.50 2.87
N LEU A 324 24.40 0.56 3.81
CA LEU A 324 24.07 -0.85 3.60
C LEU A 324 22.60 -1.04 3.22
N PHE A 325 21.68 -0.42 3.96
CA PHE A 325 20.25 -0.58 3.68
C PHE A 325 19.84 0.08 2.36
N LEU A 326 20.40 1.24 2.01
CA LEU A 326 20.17 1.87 0.70
C LEU A 326 20.68 0.99 -0.44
N PHE A 327 21.87 0.41 -0.29
CA PHE A 327 22.43 -0.53 -1.26
C PHE A 327 21.53 -1.76 -1.45
N LEU A 328 21.07 -2.38 -0.35
CA LEU A 328 20.16 -3.51 -0.39
C LEU A 328 18.81 -3.17 -1.06
N LEU A 329 18.25 -2.01 -0.74
CA LEU A 329 17.01 -1.55 -1.36
C LEU A 329 17.18 -1.32 -2.86
N ASN A 330 18.31 -0.77 -3.28
CA ASN A 330 18.62 -0.59 -4.70
C ASN A 330 18.77 -1.94 -5.42
N LEU A 331 19.50 -2.90 -4.84
CA LEU A 331 19.58 -4.26 -5.39
C LEU A 331 18.20 -4.92 -5.51
N ILE A 332 17.32 -4.76 -4.52
CA ILE A 332 15.94 -5.28 -4.59
C ILE A 332 15.15 -4.61 -5.72
N ARG A 333 15.39 -3.32 -5.99
CA ARG A 333 14.74 -2.61 -7.10
C ARG A 333 15.28 -3.09 -8.44
N GLU A 334 16.59 -3.23 -8.59
CA GLU A 334 17.24 -3.72 -9.81
C GLU A 334 16.82 -5.14 -10.16
N THR A 335 16.80 -6.04 -9.18
CA THR A 335 16.34 -7.43 -9.38
C THR A 335 14.86 -7.55 -9.74
N ARG A 336 14.04 -6.55 -9.42
CA ARG A 336 12.61 -6.51 -9.76
C ARG A 336 12.32 -5.85 -11.09
N LYS A 337 13.23 -5.00 -11.60
CA LYS A 337 13.14 -4.56 -12.99
C LYS A 337 13.36 -5.81 -13.84
N LYS A 338 12.39 -6.15 -14.71
CA LYS A 338 12.68 -7.09 -15.81
C LYS A 338 13.90 -6.53 -16.56
N PRO A 339 14.78 -7.37 -17.12
CA PRO A 339 15.87 -6.89 -17.96
C PRO A 339 15.26 -6.33 -19.26
N GLU A 340 14.71 -5.12 -19.20
CA GLU A 340 14.63 -4.27 -20.36
C GLU A 340 16.05 -3.89 -20.68
N CYS A 341 16.49 -4.29 -21.88
CA CYS A 341 17.80 -3.99 -22.43
C CYS A 341 18.00 -2.47 -22.36
N ALA A 342 18.71 -2.01 -21.34
CA ALA A 342 18.95 -0.59 -21.12
C ALA A 342 19.97 -0.12 -22.16
N THR A 343 19.49 0.36 -23.29
CA THR A 343 20.20 1.35 -24.09
C THR A 343 20.16 2.66 -23.32
N SER A 344 21.13 2.86 -22.42
CA SER A 344 21.38 4.19 -21.86
C SER A 344 22.85 4.51 -21.96
N ASP A 345 23.13 5.42 -22.89
CA ASP A 345 24.34 6.22 -23.05
C ASP A 345 24.72 6.93 -21.74
N VAL A 346 25.34 6.18 -20.84
CA VAL A 346 26.22 6.75 -19.82
C VAL A 346 27.62 6.41 -20.29
N LEU A 347 28.41 7.43 -20.61
CA LEU A 347 29.81 7.41 -21.02
C LEU A 347 30.56 6.21 -20.39
N CYS A 348 30.53 5.06 -21.06
CA CYS A 348 31.09 3.84 -20.53
C CYS A 348 32.55 3.80 -20.97
N LEU A 349 33.47 3.68 -20.01
CA LEU A 349 34.89 3.42 -20.27
C LEU A 349 35.11 2.11 -21.07
N TRP A 350 34.08 1.26 -21.17
CA TRP A 350 34.13 -0.05 -21.83
C TRP A 350 32.96 -0.23 -22.80
N THR A 351 33.20 -0.89 -23.93
CA THR A 351 32.13 -1.19 -24.87
C THR A 351 31.25 -2.35 -24.36
N ILE A 352 30.01 -2.43 -24.84
CA ILE A 352 29.13 -3.58 -24.57
C ILE A 352 29.83 -4.90 -24.97
N ASP A 353 30.54 -4.89 -26.10
CA ASP A 353 31.31 -6.04 -26.59
C ASP A 353 32.44 -6.45 -25.64
N GLU A 354 33.09 -5.51 -24.96
CA GLU A 354 34.13 -5.79 -23.97
C GLU A 354 33.55 -6.46 -22.72
N VAL A 355 32.41 -5.94 -22.23
CA VAL A 355 31.69 -6.53 -21.10
C VAL A 355 31.23 -7.95 -21.44
N GLU A 356 30.61 -8.14 -22.61
CA GLU A 356 30.12 -9.45 -23.04
C GLU A 356 31.26 -10.46 -23.23
N ARG A 357 32.38 -10.04 -23.82
CA ARG A 357 33.55 -10.91 -24.01
C ARG A 357 34.10 -11.41 -22.67
N VAL A 358 34.19 -10.55 -21.67
CA VAL A 358 34.69 -10.88 -20.33
C VAL A 358 33.69 -11.77 -19.58
N GLN A 359 32.39 -11.44 -19.61
CA GLN A 359 31.35 -12.28 -19.01
C GLN A 359 31.31 -13.67 -19.65
N GLN A 360 31.46 -13.75 -20.98
CA GLN A 360 31.48 -15.02 -21.68
C GLN A 360 32.72 -15.86 -21.35
N ALA A 361 33.88 -15.22 -21.13
CA ALA A 361 35.06 -15.90 -20.64
C ALA A 361 34.83 -16.48 -19.23
N MET A 362 34.23 -15.72 -18.32
CA MET A 362 33.87 -16.20 -16.97
C MET A 362 32.86 -17.36 -17.03
N ILE A 363 31.85 -17.27 -17.88
CA ILE A 363 30.84 -18.34 -18.09
C ILE A 363 31.50 -19.62 -18.63
N LYS A 364 32.47 -19.50 -19.56
CA LYS A 364 33.24 -20.65 -20.05
C LYS A 364 34.02 -21.33 -18.92
N VAL A 365 34.64 -20.57 -18.02
CA VAL A 365 35.33 -21.10 -16.85
C VAL A 365 34.37 -21.84 -15.92
N LEU A 366 33.20 -21.24 -15.64
CA LEU A 366 32.15 -21.89 -14.83
C LEU A 366 31.62 -23.16 -15.48
N THR A 367 31.42 -23.15 -16.80
CA THR A 367 30.96 -24.32 -17.56
C THR A 367 31.98 -25.46 -17.50
N ALA A 368 33.27 -25.15 -17.60
CA ALA A 368 34.35 -26.13 -17.45
C ALA A 368 34.46 -26.68 -16.02
N ALA A 369 34.16 -25.86 -15.01
CA ALA A 369 34.16 -26.25 -13.60
C ALA A 369 32.89 -27.02 -13.18
N ALA A 370 31.77 -26.86 -13.90
CA ALA A 370 30.47 -27.43 -13.56
C ALA A 370 30.48 -28.97 -13.46
N GLY A 371 31.34 -29.65 -14.21
CA GLY A 371 31.50 -31.12 -14.18
C GLY A 371 32.02 -31.68 -12.85
N LYS A 372 32.55 -30.83 -11.95
CA LYS A 372 33.10 -31.25 -10.64
C LYS A 372 32.17 -30.96 -9.45
N ALA A 373 30.91 -30.58 -9.70
CA ALA A 373 29.90 -30.23 -8.68
C ALA A 373 30.31 -29.12 -7.66
N GLY A 374 31.38 -28.37 -7.95
CA GLY A 374 31.94 -27.35 -7.06
C GLY A 374 31.49 -25.95 -7.43
N TRP A 375 31.20 -25.13 -6.42
CA TRP A 375 31.07 -23.68 -6.58
C TRP A 375 32.46 -23.05 -6.73
N VAL A 376 32.61 -22.06 -7.60
CA VAL A 376 33.89 -21.39 -7.88
C VAL A 376 33.95 -20.07 -7.14
N SER A 377 34.96 -19.86 -6.30
CA SER A 377 35.11 -18.61 -5.54
C SER A 377 35.36 -17.41 -6.46
N ARG A 378 34.94 -16.22 -6.04
CA ARG A 378 35.17 -14.96 -6.77
C ARG A 378 36.64 -14.73 -7.05
N ARG A 379 37.53 -15.04 -6.09
CA ARG A 379 38.99 -14.95 -6.28
C ARG A 379 39.49 -15.90 -7.35
N ALA A 380 39.03 -17.16 -7.35
CA ALA A 380 39.41 -18.13 -8.38
C ALA A 380 38.88 -17.72 -9.76
N LEU A 381 37.63 -17.25 -9.84
CA LEU A 381 37.02 -16.82 -11.08
C LEU A 381 37.70 -15.55 -11.62
N LYS A 382 37.87 -14.51 -10.80
CA LYS A 382 38.62 -13.29 -11.16
C LYS A 382 40.05 -13.62 -11.59
N GLY A 383 40.73 -14.51 -10.84
CA GLY A 383 42.06 -14.99 -11.14
C GLY A 383 42.16 -15.84 -12.42
N SER A 384 41.08 -16.46 -12.88
CA SER A 384 41.08 -17.21 -14.14
C SER A 384 41.02 -16.30 -15.38
N VAL A 385 40.47 -15.09 -15.24
CA VAL A 385 40.27 -14.13 -16.33
C VAL A 385 41.04 -12.82 -16.12
N TRP A 386 42.02 -12.80 -15.21
CA TRP A 386 42.74 -11.57 -14.83
C TRP A 386 43.45 -10.88 -16.00
N ARG A 387 43.85 -11.62 -17.04
CA ARG A 387 44.49 -11.10 -18.26
C ARG A 387 43.50 -10.57 -19.29
N ALA A 388 42.20 -10.83 -19.13
CA ALA A 388 41.19 -10.52 -20.13
C ALA A 388 40.70 -9.07 -20.07
N ALA A 389 40.89 -8.37 -18.95
CA ALA A 389 40.34 -7.04 -18.70
C ALA A 389 41.01 -6.33 -17.51
N SER A 390 40.74 -5.03 -17.37
CA SER A 390 41.14 -4.27 -16.18
C SER A 390 40.44 -4.78 -14.91
N VAL A 391 40.99 -4.48 -13.74
CA VAL A 391 40.46 -4.95 -12.45
C VAL A 391 39.03 -4.47 -12.23
N GLU A 392 38.73 -3.24 -12.65
CA GLU A 392 37.43 -2.59 -12.54
C GLU A 392 36.40 -3.25 -13.47
N LEU A 393 36.77 -3.55 -14.72
CA LEU A 393 35.90 -4.27 -15.66
C LEU A 393 35.62 -5.71 -15.19
N LEU A 394 36.61 -6.38 -14.58
CA LEU A 394 36.41 -7.70 -13.98
C LEU A 394 35.43 -7.66 -12.80
N ASP A 395 35.54 -6.66 -11.93
CA ASP A 395 34.61 -6.49 -10.81
C ASP A 395 33.19 -6.14 -11.27
N TYR A 396 33.08 -5.27 -12.27
CA TYR A 396 31.81 -4.98 -12.94
C TYR A 396 31.17 -6.25 -13.53
N CYS A 397 31.93 -7.02 -14.31
CA CYS A 397 31.45 -8.24 -14.93
C CYS A 397 31.01 -9.29 -13.89
N LEU A 398 31.74 -9.45 -12.79
CA LEU A 398 31.38 -10.37 -11.69
C LEU A 398 30.09 -9.95 -10.98
N LYS A 399 29.90 -8.64 -10.75
CA LYS A 399 28.68 -8.09 -10.13
C LYS A 399 27.43 -8.39 -10.98
N HIS A 400 27.56 -8.30 -12.30
CA HIS A 400 26.46 -8.50 -13.25
C HIS A 400 26.40 -9.91 -13.89
N LEU A 401 27.21 -10.84 -13.38
CA LEU A 401 27.25 -12.23 -13.85
C LEU A 401 26.03 -13.08 -13.42
N PRO A 402 25.48 -12.93 -12.19
CA PRO A 402 24.34 -13.73 -11.75
C PRO A 402 23.10 -13.48 -12.63
N GLY A 403 22.43 -14.56 -13.04
CA GLY A 403 21.26 -14.48 -13.93
C GLY A 403 21.58 -14.52 -15.43
N LYS A 404 22.86 -14.47 -15.81
CA LYS A 404 23.27 -14.65 -17.22
C LYS A 404 23.14 -16.12 -17.64
N LEU A 405 22.80 -16.33 -18.91
CA LEU A 405 22.64 -17.65 -19.52
C LEU A 405 23.96 -18.12 -20.13
N ALA A 406 24.35 -19.34 -19.81
CA ALA A 406 25.38 -20.08 -20.50
C ALA A 406 24.83 -20.65 -21.82
N ILE A 407 25.72 -20.96 -22.76
CA ILE A 407 25.39 -21.49 -24.10
C ILE A 407 24.54 -22.77 -24.02
N ASN A 408 24.69 -23.55 -22.95
CA ASN A 408 23.93 -24.78 -22.70
C ASN A 408 22.60 -24.57 -21.96
N GLY A 409 22.12 -23.32 -21.85
CA GLY A 409 20.85 -22.99 -21.19
C GLY A 409 20.90 -22.95 -19.66
N MET A 410 22.07 -23.16 -19.04
CA MET A 410 22.23 -23.03 -17.58
C MET A 410 22.31 -21.57 -17.17
N VAL A 411 21.72 -21.21 -16.03
CA VAL A 411 21.75 -19.85 -15.49
C VAL A 411 22.82 -19.75 -14.41
N VAL A 412 23.70 -18.76 -14.51
CA VAL A 412 24.73 -18.50 -13.49
C VAL A 412 24.08 -18.09 -12.17
N ARG A 413 24.43 -18.78 -11.09
CA ARG A 413 24.00 -18.44 -9.73
C ARG A 413 25.19 -17.96 -8.92
N ALA A 414 24.94 -17.01 -8.03
CA ALA A 414 25.90 -16.60 -7.00
C ALA A 414 25.36 -16.91 -5.60
N ARG A 415 26.26 -17.26 -4.68
CA ARG A 415 25.96 -17.43 -3.25
C ARG A 415 27.11 -16.90 -2.40
N CYS A 416 26.82 -16.67 -1.12
CA CYS A 416 27.87 -16.53 -0.11
C CYS A 416 28.20 -17.91 0.46
N ASN A 417 29.48 -18.30 0.49
CA ASN A 417 29.89 -19.51 1.19
C ASN A 417 29.82 -19.29 2.71
N PRO A 418 29.07 -20.10 3.47
CA PRO A 418 28.90 -19.89 4.91
C PRO A 418 30.19 -20.08 5.73
N TYR A 419 31.19 -20.78 5.20
CA TYR A 419 32.45 -21.07 5.90
C TYR A 419 33.55 -20.07 5.56
N SER A 420 33.71 -19.68 4.28
CA SER A 420 34.75 -18.73 3.85
C SER A 420 34.28 -17.27 3.79
N SER A 421 32.97 -17.02 3.80
CA SER A 421 32.36 -15.70 3.55
C SER A 421 32.75 -15.07 2.20
N ASP A 422 33.31 -15.85 1.28
CA ASP A 422 33.59 -15.41 -0.09
C ASP A 422 32.37 -15.67 -1.00
N VAL A 423 32.19 -14.81 -2.00
CA VAL A 423 31.20 -15.02 -3.06
C VAL A 423 31.64 -16.19 -3.92
N GLU A 424 30.73 -17.13 -4.20
CA GLU A 424 30.97 -18.22 -5.14
C GLU A 424 29.91 -18.23 -6.25
N TYR A 425 30.32 -18.70 -7.42
CA TYR A 425 29.53 -18.77 -8.63
C TYR A 425 29.39 -20.22 -9.10
N ARG A 426 28.26 -20.54 -9.74
CA ARG A 426 28.03 -21.84 -10.37
C ARG A 426 27.18 -21.69 -11.63
#